data_AF-B2FPS3-F1
#
_entry.id   AF-B2FPS3-F1
#
_cell.length_a   1.000
_cell.length_b   1.000
_cell.length_c   1.000
_cell.angle_alpha   90.00
_cell.angle_beta   90.00
_cell.angle_gamma   90.00
#
_symmetry.space_group_name_H-M   'P 1'
#
loop_
_entity.id
_entity.type
_entity.pdbx_description
1 polymer ?
#
loop_
_entity_poly.entity_id
_entity_poly.type
_entity_poly.pdbx_seq_one_letter_code
_entity_poly.pdbx_strand_id
1 'polypeptide(L)'
;MLKILRGLGWTLAGLLLLTIVVWCASRMWPVPESRLQAQHRLEARLPASGRNGYALLWTLPFDDLDARQREQALAEDVRRWEADLLGSSGGQTHLVANHAELRSRPGASCGPAARGCLAQVRADPQRFVEAHAGHQQLHARLDQLAEADYFVSPFQPKGEGILVPMPTYGLVVDATSARALAFVQGDIDGALRGSCRGVQLGRRLVPGGSYLVESIIGASLVQANAQLLADMLVELPADHPLPAECEQAMQPMRADEQSLCRAMQGEYAMNRVAIETSAREFGGALVLDRSSTLARAAGNLGWACGATATAALEADRPLPAPAPPQRDFGCLSNVMGCLLTDIAGPVYPAYSSRTQDAAAMLRLLGAQRWLRQQPGDPVDALQRLPAQFASPVRVPRLSADGRHLQVPRRSPSRSNDESPWLSVPLQAEPASTALARD
;
A
#
# COMPACT_ATOMS: atom_id res chain seq x y z
N MET A 1 5.27 70.07 -0.78
CA MET A 1 5.83 68.72 -1.01
C MET A 1 6.39 68.06 0.25
N LEU A 2 7.34 68.65 0.99
CA LEU A 2 8.00 68.00 2.14
C LEU A 2 7.07 67.51 3.28
N LYS A 3 6.00 68.25 3.61
CA LYS A 3 5.02 67.85 4.65
C LYS A 3 4.14 66.66 4.22
N ILE A 4 3.79 66.59 2.94
CA ILE A 4 3.00 65.48 2.37
C ILE A 4 3.87 64.21 2.30
N LEU A 5 5.13 64.33 1.87
CA LEU A 5 6.12 63.23 1.90
C LEU A 5 6.39 62.71 3.31
N ARG A 6 6.46 63.58 4.33
CA ARG A 6 6.57 63.17 5.73
C ARG A 6 5.32 62.47 6.25
N GLY A 7 4.12 62.98 5.93
CA GLY A 7 2.86 62.34 6.29
C GLY A 7 2.74 60.94 5.68
N LEU A 8 3.10 60.80 4.40
CA LEU A 8 3.13 59.52 3.68
C LEU A 8 4.16 58.55 4.30
N GLY A 9 5.32 59.06 4.72
CA GLY A 9 6.35 58.26 5.39
C GLY A 9 5.87 57.68 6.72
N TRP A 10 5.17 58.47 7.55
CA TRP A 10 4.61 58.00 8.82
C TRP A 10 3.48 57.00 8.65
N THR A 11 2.61 57.18 7.64
CA THR A 11 1.55 56.20 7.35
C THR A 11 2.13 54.87 6.86
N LEU A 12 3.15 54.91 5.98
CA LEU A 12 3.88 53.71 5.53
C LEU A 12 4.57 52.99 6.71
N ALA A 13 5.23 53.74 7.60
CA ALA A 13 5.88 53.18 8.78
C ALA A 13 4.87 52.54 9.76
N GLY A 14 3.74 53.21 9.99
CA GLY A 14 2.66 52.68 10.84
C GLY A 14 2.04 51.40 10.26
N LEU A 15 1.83 51.35 8.94
CA LEU A 15 1.32 50.16 8.27
C LEU A 15 2.32 49.00 8.31
N LEU A 16 3.61 49.27 8.10
CA LEU A 16 4.67 48.27 8.23
C LEU A 16 4.73 47.70 9.65
N LEU A 17 4.67 48.56 10.68
CA LEU A 17 4.64 48.13 12.08
C LEU A 17 3.44 47.23 12.36
N LEU A 18 2.25 47.62 11.88
CA LEU A 18 1.04 46.81 12.01
C LEU A 18 1.20 45.44 11.33
N THR A 19 1.77 45.39 10.11
CA THR A 19 2.05 44.14 9.40
C THR A 19 2.99 43.24 10.20
N ILE A 20 4.06 43.79 10.78
CA ILE A 20 5.00 43.03 11.62
C ILE A 20 4.31 42.50 12.88
N VAL A 21 3.50 43.32 13.56
CA VAL A 21 2.76 42.89 14.75
C VAL A 21 1.78 41.76 14.42
N VAL A 22 1.01 41.88 13.34
CA VAL A 22 0.08 40.84 12.88
C VAL A 22 0.84 39.57 12.49
N TRP A 23 1.97 39.69 11.80
CA TRP A 23 2.80 38.55 11.43
C TRP A 23 3.38 37.84 12.67
N CYS A 24 3.89 38.58 13.65
CA CYS A 24 4.38 38.01 14.92
C CYS A 24 3.26 37.35 15.72
N ALA A 25 2.09 37.98 15.81
CA ALA A 25 0.92 37.40 16.48
C ALA A 25 0.47 36.11 15.79
N SER A 26 0.50 36.07 14.45
CA SER A 26 0.23 34.86 13.68
C SER A 26 1.28 33.79 13.93
N ARG A 27 2.56 34.17 14.04
CA ARG A 27 3.67 33.24 14.27
C ARG A 27 3.62 32.58 15.65
N MET A 28 3.03 33.26 16.62
CA MET A 28 2.81 32.75 17.97
C MET A 28 1.45 32.05 18.14
N TRP A 29 0.67 31.89 17.07
CA TRP A 29 -0.63 31.25 17.14
C TRP A 29 -0.50 29.77 17.55
N PRO A 30 -1.28 29.29 18.53
CA PRO A 30 -1.10 27.95 19.08
C PRO A 30 -1.42 26.86 18.05
N VAL A 31 -0.58 25.83 18.03
CA VAL A 31 -0.84 24.61 17.27
C VAL A 31 -1.83 23.74 18.05
N PRO A 32 -2.92 23.25 17.43
CA PRO A 32 -3.87 22.35 18.10
C PRO A 32 -3.20 21.10 18.68
N GLU A 33 -3.54 20.73 19.91
CA GLU A 33 -2.96 19.56 20.61
C GLU A 33 -3.13 18.25 19.83
N SER A 34 -4.24 18.09 19.11
CA SER A 34 -4.49 16.91 18.26
C SER A 34 -3.41 16.72 17.19
N ARG A 35 -2.86 17.81 16.64
CA ARG A 35 -1.77 17.78 15.65
C ARG A 35 -0.44 17.41 16.30
N LEU A 36 -0.16 17.92 17.50
CA LEU A 36 1.04 17.56 18.27
C LEU A 36 1.03 16.08 18.68
N GLN A 37 -0.11 15.57 19.13
CA GLN A 37 -0.27 14.14 19.44
C GLN A 37 -0.10 13.27 18.19
N ALA A 38 -0.65 13.68 17.05
CA ALA A 38 -0.45 12.99 15.78
C ALA A 38 1.05 12.97 15.39
N GLN A 39 1.75 14.09 15.57
CA GLN A 39 3.19 14.18 15.31
C GLN A 39 3.97 13.22 16.20
N HIS A 40 3.71 13.20 17.51
CA HIS A 40 4.37 12.25 18.41
C HIS A 40 4.14 10.78 17.99
N ARG A 41 2.93 10.42 17.56
CA ARG A 41 2.65 9.05 17.06
C ARG A 41 3.41 8.72 15.76
N LEU A 42 3.58 9.71 14.87
CA LEU A 42 4.29 9.51 13.62
C LEU A 42 5.82 9.46 13.80
N GLU A 43 6.34 10.17 14.79
CA GLU A 43 7.78 10.16 15.13
C GLU A 43 8.16 8.93 15.96
N ALA A 44 7.23 8.37 16.75
CA ALA A 44 7.42 7.15 17.54
C ALA A 44 7.45 5.89 16.65
N ARG A 45 8.57 5.69 15.93
CA ARG A 45 8.76 4.57 15.00
C ARG A 45 8.38 3.23 15.65
N LEU A 46 7.50 2.50 14.97
CA LEU A 46 7.09 1.18 15.44
C LEU A 46 8.28 0.21 15.37
N PRO A 47 8.50 -0.61 16.42
CA PRO A 47 9.55 -1.60 16.39
C PRO A 47 9.29 -2.62 15.27
N ALA A 48 10.37 -3.14 14.70
CA ALA A 48 10.35 -4.28 13.79
C ALA A 48 11.21 -5.39 14.38
N SER A 49 10.67 -6.60 14.46
CA SER A 49 11.34 -7.77 15.02
C SER A 49 11.32 -8.91 14.00
N GLY A 50 12.29 -9.82 14.12
CA GLY A 50 12.46 -10.94 13.19
C GLY A 50 13.36 -10.59 12.01
N ARG A 51 13.17 -11.31 10.90
CA ARG A 51 14.00 -11.19 9.69
C ARG A 51 13.50 -10.08 8.78
N ASN A 52 14.36 -9.11 8.48
CA ASN A 52 14.12 -8.12 7.45
C ASN A 52 14.29 -8.74 6.06
N GLY A 53 13.26 -8.71 5.23
CA GLY A 53 13.30 -9.19 3.84
C GLY A 53 13.73 -8.13 2.83
N TYR A 54 14.07 -6.91 3.28
CA TYR A 54 14.31 -5.78 2.38
C TYR A 54 15.49 -6.01 1.41
N ALA A 55 16.56 -6.68 1.81
CA ALA A 55 17.68 -6.99 0.92
C ALA A 55 17.26 -7.88 -0.26
N LEU A 56 16.43 -8.89 -0.02
CA LEU A 56 15.88 -9.75 -1.06
C LEU A 56 14.90 -8.97 -1.96
N LEU A 57 14.08 -8.10 -1.38
CA LEU A 57 13.14 -7.25 -2.13
C LEU A 57 13.88 -6.25 -3.03
N TRP A 58 14.92 -5.60 -2.52
CA TRP A 58 15.78 -4.66 -3.23
C TRP A 58 16.50 -5.30 -4.42
N THR A 59 16.98 -6.53 -4.23
CA THR A 59 17.74 -7.29 -5.23
C THR A 59 16.90 -8.30 -6.02
N LEU A 60 15.57 -8.20 -5.94
CA LEU A 60 14.62 -9.12 -6.58
C LEU A 60 14.88 -9.34 -8.09
N PRO A 61 15.25 -8.31 -8.88
CA PRO A 61 15.55 -8.47 -10.30
C PRO A 61 16.78 -9.32 -10.64
N PHE A 62 17.63 -9.64 -9.68
CA PHE A 62 18.93 -10.27 -9.93
C PHE A 62 18.93 -11.74 -9.51
N ASP A 63 19.21 -12.59 -10.48
CA ASP A 63 19.48 -14.02 -10.31
C ASP A 63 20.88 -14.25 -9.71
N ASP A 64 21.13 -15.50 -9.29
CA ASP A 64 22.47 -15.98 -8.89
C ASP A 64 23.16 -15.21 -7.73
N LEU A 65 22.37 -14.54 -6.89
CA LEU A 65 22.83 -13.93 -5.62
C LEU A 65 22.33 -14.72 -4.41
N ASP A 66 23.27 -15.15 -3.56
CA ASP A 66 22.98 -15.71 -2.25
C ASP A 66 22.55 -14.64 -1.22
N ALA A 67 22.10 -15.07 -0.04
CA ALA A 67 21.62 -14.17 0.99
C ALA A 67 22.68 -13.15 1.46
N ARG A 68 23.96 -13.56 1.57
CA ARG A 68 25.04 -12.67 2.00
C ARG A 68 25.35 -11.63 0.92
N GLN A 69 25.40 -12.04 -0.34
CA GLN A 69 25.63 -11.14 -1.47
C GLN A 69 24.54 -10.07 -1.58
N ARG A 70 23.27 -10.44 -1.33
CA ARG A 70 22.14 -9.49 -1.32
C ARG A 70 22.25 -8.46 -0.21
N GLU A 71 22.59 -8.90 1.00
CA GLU A 71 22.83 -7.99 2.13
C GLU A 71 24.02 -7.06 1.89
N GLN A 72 25.12 -7.60 1.34
CA GLN A 72 26.28 -6.80 0.95
C GLN A 72 25.92 -5.76 -0.11
N ALA A 73 25.10 -6.15 -1.10
CA ALA A 73 24.68 -5.26 -2.16
C ALA A 73 23.82 -4.10 -1.63
N LEU A 74 22.85 -4.41 -0.76
CA LEU A 74 22.04 -3.39 -0.08
C LEU A 74 22.92 -2.44 0.74
N ALA A 75 23.86 -2.97 1.52
CA ALA A 75 24.74 -2.16 2.36
C ALA A 75 25.64 -1.22 1.55
N GLU A 76 26.12 -1.65 0.38
CA GLU A 76 26.87 -0.78 -0.54
C GLU A 76 25.98 0.32 -1.11
N ASP A 77 24.76 0.00 -1.54
CA ASP A 77 23.83 1.01 -2.05
C ASP A 77 23.42 2.02 -0.98
N VAL A 78 23.28 1.61 0.28
CA VAL A 78 23.06 2.52 1.42
C VAL A 78 24.25 3.45 1.61
N ARG A 79 25.50 2.95 1.57
CA ARG A 79 26.70 3.80 1.66
C ARG A 79 26.76 4.81 0.52
N ARG A 80 26.47 4.37 -0.71
CA ARG A 80 26.41 5.23 -1.90
C ARG A 80 25.35 6.31 -1.74
N TRP A 81 24.16 5.92 -1.28
CA TRP A 81 23.08 6.86 -0.96
C TRP A 81 23.53 7.87 0.09
N GLU A 82 24.15 7.46 1.19
CA GLU A 82 24.62 8.36 2.25
C GLU A 82 25.70 9.35 1.77
N ALA A 83 26.62 8.90 0.92
CA ALA A 83 27.69 9.73 0.35
C ALA A 83 27.19 10.76 -0.67
N ASP A 84 26.09 10.49 -1.37
CA ASP A 84 25.53 11.38 -2.39
C ASP A 84 24.65 12.48 -1.79
N LEU A 85 25.24 13.65 -1.58
CA LEU A 85 24.57 14.79 -0.92
C LEU A 85 23.40 15.37 -1.71
N LEU A 86 23.40 15.21 -3.03
CA LEU A 86 22.39 15.78 -3.93
C LEU A 86 21.26 14.79 -4.26
N GLY A 87 21.37 13.52 -3.85
CA GLY A 87 20.42 12.47 -4.27
C GLY A 87 20.44 12.22 -5.79
N SER A 88 21.56 12.55 -6.43
CA SER A 88 21.82 12.43 -7.88
C SER A 88 22.11 11.00 -8.34
N SER A 89 22.53 10.12 -7.42
CA SER A 89 22.63 8.68 -7.61
C SER A 89 21.21 8.16 -7.78
N GLY A 90 20.77 8.12 -9.05
CA GLY A 90 19.49 7.54 -9.44
C GLY A 90 19.29 6.25 -8.67
N GLY A 91 18.12 6.10 -8.04
CA GLY A 91 17.79 5.08 -7.04
C GLY A 91 17.77 3.64 -7.54
N GLN A 92 18.72 3.28 -8.40
CA GLN A 92 19.03 1.96 -8.90
C GLN A 92 20.23 1.39 -8.15
N THR A 93 20.17 0.10 -7.89
CA THR A 93 21.28 -0.64 -7.28
C THR A 93 22.53 -0.60 -8.15
N HIS A 94 23.73 -0.60 -7.55
CA HIS A 94 24.99 -0.74 -8.29
C HIS A 94 25.10 -2.06 -9.07
N LEU A 95 24.29 -3.08 -8.72
CA LEU A 95 24.30 -4.37 -9.39
C LEU A 95 24.01 -4.26 -10.89
N VAL A 96 23.25 -3.25 -11.33
CA VAL A 96 22.93 -3.00 -12.76
C VAL A 96 24.17 -2.83 -13.63
N ALA A 97 25.32 -2.46 -13.05
CA ALA A 97 26.56 -2.31 -13.80
C ALA A 97 27.18 -3.67 -14.19
N ASN A 98 26.95 -4.72 -13.40
CA ASN A 98 27.66 -5.99 -13.51
C ASN A 98 26.74 -7.22 -13.60
N HIS A 99 25.42 -7.05 -13.47
CA HIS A 99 24.44 -8.13 -13.49
C HIS A 99 23.30 -7.81 -14.46
N ALA A 100 22.78 -8.86 -15.13
CA ALA A 100 21.60 -8.73 -15.95
C ALA A 100 20.36 -8.52 -15.07
N GLU A 101 19.63 -7.43 -15.31
CA GLU A 101 18.39 -7.12 -14.60
C GLU A 101 17.21 -7.83 -15.26
N LEU A 102 16.48 -8.66 -14.50
CA LEU A 102 15.19 -9.17 -14.94
C LEU A 102 14.15 -8.06 -15.00
N ARG A 103 13.38 -8.04 -16.08
CA ARG A 103 12.29 -7.09 -16.28
C ARG A 103 10.97 -7.82 -16.46
N SER A 104 9.90 -7.22 -15.94
CA SER A 104 8.55 -7.74 -16.20
C SER A 104 8.26 -7.67 -17.71
N ARG A 105 7.75 -8.76 -18.27
CA ARG A 105 7.41 -8.85 -19.68
C ARG A 105 5.95 -8.47 -19.92
N PRO A 106 5.63 -7.73 -21.01
CA PRO A 106 4.25 -7.54 -21.44
C PRO A 106 3.55 -8.89 -21.59
N GLY A 107 2.32 -9.02 -21.08
CA GLY A 107 1.55 -10.26 -21.16
C GLY A 107 1.79 -11.26 -20.02
N ALA A 108 2.81 -11.07 -19.18
CA ALA A 108 3.10 -11.90 -18.00
C ALA A 108 2.12 -11.69 -16.83
N SER A 109 1.11 -10.83 -16.96
CA SER A 109 0.21 -10.47 -15.86
C SER A 109 -1.26 -10.67 -16.25
N CYS A 110 -2.05 -11.17 -15.29
CA CYS A 110 -3.51 -11.18 -15.34
C CYS A 110 -4.13 -9.85 -14.88
N GLY A 111 -3.32 -8.80 -14.72
CA GLY A 111 -3.73 -7.51 -14.16
C GLY A 111 -3.74 -7.47 -12.62
N PRO A 112 -3.97 -6.30 -12.03
CA PRO A 112 -3.69 -6.03 -10.62
C PRO A 112 -4.66 -6.69 -9.62
N ALA A 113 -5.81 -7.18 -10.07
CA ALA A 113 -6.78 -7.90 -9.24
C ALA A 113 -6.88 -9.40 -9.58
N ALA A 114 -6.13 -9.87 -10.60
CA ALA A 114 -6.18 -11.23 -11.13
C ALA A 114 -7.59 -11.80 -11.37
N ARG A 115 -8.59 -10.94 -11.62
CA ARG A 115 -9.97 -11.38 -11.90
C ARG A 115 -10.00 -12.14 -13.23
N GLY A 116 -10.53 -13.36 -13.21
CA GLY A 116 -10.58 -14.22 -14.38
C GLY A 116 -9.20 -14.66 -14.89
N CYS A 117 -8.19 -14.71 -14.01
CA CYS A 117 -6.83 -15.07 -14.42
C CYS A 117 -6.76 -16.49 -15.01
N LEU A 118 -7.47 -17.46 -14.41
CA LEU A 118 -7.55 -18.82 -14.98
C LEU A 118 -8.16 -18.84 -16.39
N ALA A 119 -9.21 -18.04 -16.63
CA ALA A 119 -9.84 -17.94 -17.94
C ALA A 119 -8.89 -17.32 -18.98
N GLN A 120 -8.17 -16.25 -18.60
CA GLN A 120 -7.15 -15.63 -19.47
C GLN A 120 -6.03 -16.61 -19.81
N VAL A 121 -5.53 -17.37 -18.83
CA VAL A 121 -4.48 -18.36 -19.04
C VAL A 121 -4.95 -19.51 -19.93
N ARG A 122 -6.20 -19.97 -19.80
CA ARG A 122 -6.76 -21.00 -20.68
C ARG A 122 -6.98 -20.54 -22.10
N ALA A 123 -7.35 -19.27 -22.29
CA ALA A 123 -7.57 -18.70 -23.60
C ALA A 123 -6.26 -18.64 -24.43
N ASP A 124 -5.13 -18.38 -23.76
CA ASP A 124 -3.81 -18.34 -24.42
C ASP A 124 -2.70 -18.84 -23.48
N PRO A 125 -2.55 -20.16 -23.28
CA PRO A 125 -1.53 -20.70 -22.37
C PRO A 125 -0.10 -20.42 -22.85
N GLN A 126 0.12 -20.39 -24.17
CA GLN A 126 1.44 -20.21 -24.77
C GLN A 126 2.00 -18.83 -24.46
N ARG A 127 1.18 -17.77 -24.52
CA ARG A 127 1.59 -16.43 -24.10
C ARG A 127 2.14 -16.41 -22.67
N PHE A 128 1.47 -17.10 -21.73
CA PHE A 128 1.95 -17.13 -20.33
C PHE A 128 3.21 -17.97 -20.17
N VAL A 129 3.35 -19.09 -20.90
CA VAL A 129 4.58 -19.88 -20.93
C VAL A 129 5.77 -19.04 -21.41
N GLU A 130 5.61 -18.31 -22.51
CA GLU A 130 6.65 -17.46 -23.07
C GLU A 130 6.98 -16.27 -22.17
N ALA A 131 5.95 -15.65 -21.57
CA ALA A 131 6.11 -14.52 -20.70
C ALA A 131 6.84 -14.87 -19.39
N HIS A 132 6.69 -16.11 -18.89
CA HIS A 132 7.38 -16.63 -17.70
C HIS A 132 8.67 -17.40 -17.99
N ALA A 133 9.04 -17.57 -19.26
CA ALA A 133 10.25 -18.29 -19.64
C ALA A 133 11.51 -17.59 -19.07
N GLY A 134 12.23 -18.31 -18.19
CA GLY A 134 13.41 -17.80 -17.48
C GLY A 134 13.12 -17.16 -16.12
N HIS A 135 11.87 -17.11 -15.64
CA HIS A 135 11.52 -16.53 -14.33
C HIS A 135 11.54 -17.55 -13.17
N GLN A 136 12.06 -18.76 -13.38
CA GLN A 136 12.04 -19.83 -12.37
C GLN A 136 12.72 -19.40 -11.05
N GLN A 137 13.91 -18.79 -11.14
CA GLN A 137 14.59 -18.28 -9.95
C GLN A 137 13.85 -17.09 -9.32
N LEU A 138 13.22 -16.23 -10.13
CA LEU A 138 12.39 -15.13 -9.63
C LEU A 138 11.20 -15.65 -8.82
N HIS A 139 10.48 -16.66 -9.31
CA HIS A 139 9.36 -17.25 -8.59
C HIS A 139 9.80 -17.89 -7.26
N ALA A 140 10.96 -18.56 -7.24
CA ALA A 140 11.53 -19.08 -5.99
C ALA A 140 11.87 -17.97 -4.98
N ARG A 141 12.40 -16.83 -5.44
CA ARG A 141 12.66 -15.66 -4.57
C ARG A 141 11.38 -15.01 -4.05
N LEU A 142 10.35 -14.92 -4.88
CA LEU A 142 9.04 -14.41 -4.46
C LEU A 142 8.42 -15.29 -3.37
N ASP A 143 8.60 -16.61 -3.47
CA ASP A 143 8.23 -17.54 -2.41
C ASP A 143 9.07 -17.36 -1.14
N GLN A 144 10.40 -17.17 -1.28
CA GLN A 144 11.29 -16.91 -0.15
C GLN A 144 10.94 -15.59 0.58
N LEU A 145 10.47 -14.56 -0.13
CA LEU A 145 10.03 -13.31 0.48
C LEU A 145 8.87 -13.52 1.48
N ALA A 146 8.01 -14.53 1.27
CA ALA A 146 6.91 -14.82 2.18
C ALA A 146 7.38 -15.27 3.57
N GLU A 147 8.64 -15.67 3.71
CA GLU A 147 9.23 -16.10 4.97
C GLU A 147 9.87 -14.94 5.78
N ALA A 148 9.96 -13.73 5.23
CA ALA A 148 10.48 -12.55 5.93
C ALA A 148 9.41 -11.93 6.84
N ASP A 149 9.78 -11.34 7.97
CA ASP A 149 8.83 -10.80 8.95
C ASP A 149 8.44 -9.34 8.66
N TYR A 150 9.35 -8.56 8.07
CA TYR A 150 9.13 -7.16 7.70
C TYR A 150 10.05 -6.71 6.55
N PHE A 151 9.83 -5.49 6.03
CA PHE A 151 10.52 -4.93 4.86
C PHE A 151 10.90 -3.47 5.10
N VAL A 152 11.61 -3.21 6.19
CA VAL A 152 12.01 -1.84 6.55
C VAL A 152 13.20 -1.45 5.68
N SER A 153 12.98 -0.41 4.86
CA SER A 153 14.02 0.23 4.07
C SER A 153 15.08 0.88 4.96
N PRO A 154 16.38 0.63 4.71
CA PRO A 154 17.46 1.35 5.39
C PRO A 154 17.65 2.77 4.85
N PHE A 155 17.16 3.07 3.64
CA PHE A 155 17.32 4.39 3.02
C PHE A 155 16.54 5.45 3.80
N GLN A 156 17.24 6.42 4.38
CA GLN A 156 16.60 7.55 5.07
C GLN A 156 16.48 8.74 4.12
N PRO A 157 15.33 9.46 4.11
CA PRO A 157 15.21 10.69 3.36
C PRO A 157 16.19 11.75 3.89
N LYS A 158 16.78 12.56 3.01
CA LYS A 158 17.75 13.61 3.40
C LYS A 158 17.81 14.74 2.37
N GLY A 159 18.05 15.98 2.82
CA GLY A 159 18.32 17.14 1.95
C GLY A 159 17.42 17.22 0.71
N GLU A 160 18.03 17.33 -0.47
CA GLU A 160 17.35 17.31 -1.78
C GLU A 160 16.89 15.88 -2.20
N GLY A 161 17.46 14.83 -1.61
CA GLY A 161 17.05 13.44 -1.74
C GLY A 161 15.84 13.08 -0.88
N ILE A 162 14.72 13.77 -1.10
CA ILE A 162 13.45 13.53 -0.38
C ILE A 162 12.85 12.17 -0.79
N LEU A 163 12.95 11.83 -2.08
CA LEU A 163 12.49 10.56 -2.63
C LEU A 163 13.59 9.52 -2.42
N VAL A 164 13.34 8.57 -1.52
CA VAL A 164 14.29 7.49 -1.26
C VAL A 164 14.31 6.47 -2.42
N PRO A 165 15.44 5.77 -2.63
CA PRO A 165 15.49 4.64 -3.55
C PRO A 165 14.43 3.57 -3.23
N MET A 166 13.79 3.04 -4.27
CA MET A 166 12.70 2.06 -4.17
C MET A 166 13.04 0.77 -4.94
N PRO A 167 12.71 -0.40 -4.40
CA PRO A 167 12.79 -1.68 -5.12
C PRO A 167 11.98 -1.69 -6.43
N THR A 168 12.36 -2.59 -7.33
CA THR A 168 11.61 -2.86 -8.57
C THR A 168 10.34 -3.66 -8.30
N TYR A 169 9.31 -2.97 -7.79
CA TYR A 169 8.06 -3.59 -7.35
C TYR A 169 7.26 -4.29 -8.46
N GLY A 170 7.49 -3.97 -9.73
CA GLY A 170 6.79 -4.58 -10.86
C GLY A 170 6.94 -6.12 -10.92
N LEU A 171 8.06 -6.65 -10.42
CA LEU A 171 8.30 -8.10 -10.38
C LEU A 171 7.58 -8.81 -9.22
N VAL A 172 7.16 -8.08 -8.20
CA VAL A 172 6.54 -8.65 -6.99
C VAL A 172 5.23 -9.38 -7.32
N VAL A 173 4.51 -8.91 -8.33
CA VAL A 173 3.21 -9.46 -8.76
C VAL A 173 3.33 -10.50 -9.88
N ASP A 174 4.55 -10.81 -10.34
CA ASP A 174 4.79 -11.70 -11.49
C ASP A 174 4.32 -13.14 -11.21
N ALA A 175 4.58 -13.66 -10.01
CA ALA A 175 4.27 -15.05 -9.67
C ALA A 175 2.76 -15.40 -9.70
N THR A 176 1.85 -14.43 -9.60
CA THR A 176 0.40 -14.75 -9.55
C THR A 176 -0.09 -15.42 -10.84
N SER A 177 0.29 -14.91 -12.01
CA SER A 177 -0.10 -15.53 -13.28
C SER A 177 0.67 -16.82 -13.55
N ALA A 178 1.91 -16.95 -13.06
CA ALA A 178 2.67 -18.20 -13.14
C ALA A 178 1.97 -19.33 -12.35
N ARG A 179 1.39 -19.02 -11.19
CA ARG A 179 0.60 -19.98 -10.38
C ARG A 179 -0.71 -20.36 -11.08
N ALA A 180 -1.36 -19.41 -11.76
CA ALA A 180 -2.51 -19.70 -12.60
C ALA A 180 -2.16 -20.64 -13.77
N LEU A 181 -1.01 -20.42 -14.42
CA LEU A 181 -0.46 -21.30 -15.45
C LEU A 181 -0.17 -22.70 -14.90
N ALA A 182 0.48 -22.80 -13.73
CA ALA A 182 0.76 -24.08 -13.07
C ALA A 182 -0.52 -24.88 -12.82
N PHE A 183 -1.58 -24.22 -12.33
CA PHE A 183 -2.89 -24.86 -12.12
C PHE A 183 -3.49 -25.39 -13.43
N VAL A 184 -3.49 -24.57 -14.50
CA VAL A 184 -4.00 -24.97 -15.82
C VAL A 184 -3.19 -26.12 -16.42
N GLN A 185 -1.89 -26.21 -16.11
CA GLN A 185 -1.00 -27.29 -16.53
C GLN A 185 -1.09 -28.55 -15.65
N GLY A 186 -1.91 -28.53 -14.59
CA GLY A 186 -2.17 -29.68 -13.71
C GLY A 186 -1.34 -29.73 -12.43
N ASP A 187 -0.47 -28.75 -12.17
CA ASP A 187 0.22 -28.61 -10.88
C ASP A 187 -0.70 -27.90 -9.86
N ILE A 188 -1.71 -28.62 -9.40
CA ILE A 188 -2.74 -28.11 -8.48
C ILE A 188 -2.12 -27.74 -7.13
N ASP A 189 -1.32 -28.64 -6.54
CA ASP A 189 -0.73 -28.44 -5.22
C ASP A 189 0.28 -27.28 -5.22
N GLY A 190 1.13 -27.19 -6.25
CA GLY A 190 2.08 -26.10 -6.40
C GLY A 190 1.39 -24.74 -6.58
N ALA A 191 0.34 -24.68 -7.39
CA ALA A 191 -0.44 -23.46 -7.60
C ALA A 191 -1.16 -22.98 -6.33
N LEU A 192 -1.80 -23.89 -5.58
CA LEU A 192 -2.44 -23.57 -4.30
C LEU A 192 -1.41 -23.09 -3.28
N ARG A 193 -0.31 -23.85 -3.10
CA ARG A 193 0.77 -23.53 -2.16
C ARG A 193 1.38 -22.16 -2.46
N GLY A 194 1.75 -21.92 -3.72
CA GLY A 194 2.31 -20.66 -4.17
C GLY A 194 1.34 -19.51 -3.91
N SER A 195 0.06 -19.65 -4.28
CA SER A 195 -0.92 -18.57 -4.09
C SER A 195 -1.10 -18.23 -2.60
N CYS A 196 -1.11 -19.23 -1.71
CA CYS A 196 -1.13 -19.01 -0.27
C CYS A 196 0.14 -18.30 0.24
N ARG A 197 1.34 -18.63 -0.29
CA ARG A 197 2.57 -17.85 0.00
C ARG A 197 2.48 -16.40 -0.50
N GLY A 198 1.87 -16.17 -1.65
CA GLY A 198 1.59 -14.82 -2.17
C GLY A 198 0.70 -14.00 -1.24
N VAL A 199 -0.35 -14.63 -0.69
CA VAL A 199 -1.19 -14.00 0.34
C VAL A 199 -0.38 -13.68 1.59
N GLN A 200 0.45 -14.61 2.08
CA GLN A 200 1.29 -14.38 3.26
C GLN A 200 2.27 -13.23 3.06
N LEU A 201 2.96 -13.18 1.92
CA LEU A 201 3.84 -12.06 1.55
C LEU A 201 3.07 -10.74 1.59
N GLY A 202 1.89 -10.68 0.95
CA GLY A 202 1.06 -9.48 0.95
C GLY A 202 0.67 -9.03 2.36
N ARG A 203 0.25 -9.96 3.22
CA ARG A 203 -0.12 -9.67 4.62
C ARG A 203 1.03 -9.13 5.46
N ARG A 204 2.26 -9.59 5.23
CA ARG A 204 3.45 -9.09 5.92
C ARG A 204 3.93 -7.76 5.34
N LEU A 205 3.80 -7.57 4.03
CA LEU A 205 4.22 -6.34 3.36
C LEU A 205 3.34 -5.14 3.74
N VAL A 206 2.02 -5.34 3.94
CA VAL A 206 1.08 -4.27 4.33
C VAL A 206 1.57 -3.45 5.53
N PRO A 207 1.78 -4.04 6.73
CA PRO A 207 2.28 -3.30 7.89
C PRO A 207 3.80 -3.30 7.99
N GLY A 208 4.49 -4.16 7.23
CA GLY A 208 5.91 -4.45 7.38
C GLY A 208 6.83 -3.50 6.62
N GLY A 209 6.33 -2.82 5.58
CA GLY A 209 7.09 -1.88 4.74
C GLY A 209 7.31 -0.51 5.37
N SER A 210 8.29 0.24 4.86
CA SER A 210 8.60 1.60 5.33
C SER A 210 7.67 2.66 4.77
N TYR A 211 7.18 2.51 3.53
CA TYR A 211 6.42 3.55 2.83
C TYR A 211 5.06 3.03 2.34
N LEU A 212 4.22 3.95 1.88
CA LEU A 212 2.88 3.60 1.43
C LEU A 212 2.89 2.66 0.22
N VAL A 213 3.87 2.80 -0.66
CA VAL A 213 3.95 1.99 -1.89
C VAL A 213 4.01 0.49 -1.56
N GLU A 214 4.84 0.08 -0.59
CA GLU A 214 4.90 -1.30 -0.11
C GLU A 214 3.54 -1.77 0.39
N SER A 215 2.86 -0.97 1.21
CA SER A 215 1.56 -1.36 1.75
C SER A 215 0.50 -1.58 0.67
N ILE A 216 0.53 -0.76 -0.39
CA ILE A 216 -0.41 -0.87 -1.50
C ILE A 216 -0.11 -2.06 -2.40
N ILE A 217 1.17 -2.40 -2.58
CA ILE A 217 1.58 -3.62 -3.27
C ILE A 217 1.16 -4.84 -2.45
N GLY A 218 1.39 -4.82 -1.14
CA GLY A 218 0.98 -5.88 -0.22
C GLY A 218 -0.52 -6.15 -0.28
N ALA A 219 -1.34 -5.10 -0.24
CA ALA A 219 -2.79 -5.23 -0.40
C ALA A 219 -3.18 -5.82 -1.76
N SER A 220 -2.47 -5.45 -2.82
CA SER A 220 -2.71 -5.96 -4.18
C SER A 220 -2.34 -7.44 -4.29
N LEU A 221 -1.23 -7.88 -3.66
CA LEU A 221 -0.86 -9.30 -3.57
C LEU A 221 -1.91 -10.12 -2.84
N VAL A 222 -2.43 -9.64 -1.71
CA VAL A 222 -3.50 -10.32 -0.99
C VAL A 222 -4.73 -10.48 -1.88
N GLN A 223 -5.19 -9.40 -2.51
CA GLN A 223 -6.38 -9.45 -3.37
C GLN A 223 -6.18 -10.38 -4.57
N ALA A 224 -5.08 -10.26 -5.29
CA ALA A 224 -4.82 -11.04 -6.50
C ALA A 224 -4.67 -12.53 -6.21
N ASN A 225 -3.93 -12.91 -5.17
CA ASN A 225 -3.76 -14.31 -4.81
C ASN A 225 -5.01 -14.89 -4.13
N ALA A 226 -5.78 -14.11 -3.37
CA ALA A 226 -7.06 -14.56 -2.81
C ALA A 226 -8.11 -14.79 -3.92
N GLN A 227 -8.15 -13.92 -4.93
CA GLN A 227 -8.98 -14.12 -6.11
C GLN A 227 -8.58 -15.40 -6.86
N LEU A 228 -7.29 -15.58 -7.14
CA LEU A 228 -6.81 -16.78 -7.82
C LEU A 228 -7.11 -18.05 -7.02
N LEU A 229 -6.95 -18.03 -5.70
CA LEU A 229 -7.38 -19.12 -4.82
C LEU A 229 -8.88 -19.39 -4.97
N ALA A 230 -9.72 -18.37 -4.94
CA ALA A 230 -11.16 -18.53 -5.09
C ALA A 230 -11.53 -19.18 -6.43
N ASP A 231 -10.87 -18.75 -7.52
CA ASP A 231 -11.07 -19.28 -8.88
C ASP A 231 -10.62 -20.74 -8.98
N MET A 232 -9.48 -21.11 -8.39
CA MET A 232 -9.00 -22.50 -8.37
C MET A 232 -9.92 -23.40 -7.52
N LEU A 233 -10.35 -22.92 -6.36
CA LEU A 233 -11.13 -23.71 -5.41
C LEU A 233 -12.47 -24.16 -5.99
N VAL A 234 -13.16 -23.34 -6.78
CA VAL A 234 -14.46 -23.70 -7.36
C VAL A 234 -14.39 -24.83 -8.39
N GLU A 235 -13.20 -25.11 -8.92
CA GLU A 235 -12.96 -26.20 -9.86
C GLU A 235 -12.57 -27.52 -9.17
N LEU A 236 -12.25 -27.45 -7.88
CA LEU A 236 -11.88 -28.60 -7.06
C LEU A 236 -13.10 -29.08 -6.25
N PRO A 237 -13.08 -30.32 -5.72
CA PRO A 237 -14.08 -30.74 -4.72
C PRO A 237 -14.17 -29.77 -3.54
N ALA A 238 -15.36 -29.63 -2.94
CA ALA A 238 -15.59 -28.69 -1.84
C ALA A 238 -14.76 -29.00 -0.58
N ASP A 239 -14.41 -30.27 -0.40
CA ASP A 239 -13.62 -30.83 0.69
C ASP A 239 -12.14 -31.04 0.32
N HIS A 240 -11.69 -30.51 -0.83
CA HIS A 240 -10.30 -30.64 -1.26
C HIS A 240 -9.32 -30.16 -0.16
N PRO A 241 -8.33 -31.00 0.23
CA PRO A 241 -7.36 -30.64 1.25
C PRO A 241 -6.47 -29.50 0.74
N LEU A 242 -6.17 -28.53 1.60
CA LEU A 242 -5.24 -27.45 1.22
C LEU A 242 -3.84 -27.69 1.78
N PRO A 243 -2.80 -27.20 1.07
CA PRO A 243 -1.45 -27.14 1.60
C PRO A 243 -1.39 -26.41 2.95
N ALA A 244 -0.44 -26.81 3.81
CA ALA A 244 -0.28 -26.24 5.15
C ALA A 244 -0.09 -24.70 5.12
N GLU A 245 0.57 -24.18 4.09
CA GLU A 245 0.74 -22.74 3.89
C GLU A 245 -0.60 -21.97 3.81
N CYS A 246 -1.68 -22.63 3.40
CA CYS A 246 -2.98 -22.00 3.31
C CYS A 246 -3.68 -21.83 4.67
N GLU A 247 -3.30 -22.59 5.69
CA GLU A 247 -3.92 -22.55 7.01
C GLU A 247 -3.86 -21.14 7.61
N GLN A 248 -2.66 -20.55 7.65
CA GLN A 248 -2.49 -19.19 8.10
C GLN A 248 -2.95 -18.18 7.05
N ALA A 249 -2.63 -18.42 5.76
CA ALA A 249 -2.87 -17.45 4.69
C ALA A 249 -4.36 -17.04 4.58
N MET A 250 -5.25 -18.01 4.71
CA MET A 250 -6.71 -17.82 4.55
C MET A 250 -7.43 -17.35 5.81
N GLN A 251 -6.72 -17.17 6.94
CA GLN A 251 -7.32 -16.55 8.11
C GLN A 251 -7.69 -15.08 7.81
N PRO A 252 -8.78 -14.56 8.40
CA PRO A 252 -9.09 -13.13 8.36
C PRO A 252 -7.89 -12.29 8.83
N MET A 253 -7.61 -11.19 8.13
CA MET A 253 -6.56 -10.26 8.54
C MET A 253 -6.95 -9.56 9.84
N ARG A 254 -6.01 -9.53 10.78
CA ARG A 254 -6.12 -8.75 12.01
C ARG A 254 -5.93 -7.25 11.72
N ALA A 255 -6.25 -6.40 12.69
CA ALA A 255 -6.14 -4.95 12.51
C ALA A 255 -4.69 -4.47 12.35
N ASP A 256 -3.74 -5.10 13.04
CA ASP A 256 -2.31 -4.83 12.88
C ASP A 256 -1.82 -5.22 11.48
N GLU A 257 -2.35 -6.29 10.88
CA GLU A 257 -2.03 -6.71 9.50
C GLU A 257 -2.61 -5.79 8.43
N GLN A 258 -3.61 -4.96 8.77
CA GLN A 258 -4.22 -3.98 7.87
C GLN A 258 -3.65 -2.57 8.05
N SER A 259 -2.88 -2.35 9.11
CA SER A 259 -2.47 -1.04 9.58
C SER A 259 -1.54 -0.34 8.59
N LEU A 260 -1.82 0.94 8.34
CA LEU A 260 -0.97 1.83 7.55
C LEU A 260 -0.10 2.74 8.41
N CYS A 261 -0.06 2.53 9.73
CA CYS A 261 0.67 3.46 10.61
C CYS A 261 2.15 3.54 10.25
N ARG A 262 2.85 2.40 10.06
CA ARG A 262 4.27 2.40 9.66
C ARG A 262 4.50 3.11 8.32
N ALA A 263 3.66 2.84 7.32
CA ALA A 263 3.72 3.55 6.06
C ALA A 263 3.58 5.07 6.24
N MET A 264 2.61 5.53 7.04
CA MET A 264 2.43 6.95 7.33
C MET A 264 3.60 7.55 8.13
N GLN A 265 4.29 6.78 8.97
CA GLN A 265 5.54 7.20 9.61
C GLN A 265 6.64 7.47 8.56
N GLY A 266 6.74 6.63 7.53
CA GLY A 266 7.66 6.84 6.41
C GLY A 266 7.29 8.05 5.54
N GLU A 267 6.01 8.19 5.18
CA GLU A 267 5.50 9.37 4.46
C GLU A 267 5.76 10.66 5.25
N TYR A 268 5.54 10.63 6.57
CA TYR A 268 5.82 11.76 7.44
C TYR A 268 7.32 12.08 7.51
N ALA A 269 8.19 11.06 7.55
CA ALA A 269 9.64 11.26 7.53
C ALA A 269 10.11 11.96 6.25
N MET A 270 9.55 11.62 5.08
CA MET A 270 9.83 12.31 3.81
C MET A 270 9.33 13.76 3.84
N ASN A 271 8.08 13.97 4.29
CA ASN A 271 7.50 15.32 4.45
C ASN A 271 8.35 16.19 5.39
N ARG A 272 8.85 15.62 6.50
CA ARG A 272 9.66 16.34 7.47
C ARG A 272 10.95 16.86 6.84
N VAL A 273 11.65 16.03 6.07
CA VAL A 273 12.89 16.43 5.39
C VAL A 273 12.62 17.50 4.33
N ALA A 274 11.53 17.36 3.57
CA ALA A 274 11.13 18.36 2.58
C ALA A 274 10.85 19.73 3.25
N ILE A 275 10.04 19.75 4.30
CA ILE A 275 9.69 20.96 5.06
C ILE A 275 10.94 21.58 5.70
N GLU A 276 11.82 20.77 6.29
CA GLU A 276 13.06 21.23 6.92
C GLU A 276 14.02 21.87 5.91
N THR A 277 14.11 21.30 4.71
CA THR A 277 14.97 21.81 3.63
C THR A 277 14.42 23.13 3.09
N SER A 278 13.13 23.17 2.72
CA SER A 278 12.49 24.40 2.23
C SER A 278 12.48 25.54 3.25
N ALA A 279 12.38 25.23 4.56
CA ALA A 279 12.40 26.25 5.60
C ALA A 279 13.78 26.92 5.78
N ARG A 280 14.86 26.27 5.32
CA ARG A 280 16.23 26.79 5.39
C ARG A 280 16.62 27.62 4.18
N GLU A 281 15.85 27.57 3.10
CA GLU A 281 16.09 28.38 1.90
C GLU A 281 15.93 29.89 2.18
N PHE A 282 16.58 30.72 1.36
CA PHE A 282 16.55 32.16 1.52
C PHE A 282 15.11 32.71 1.47
N GLY A 283 14.69 33.40 2.53
CA GLY A 283 13.32 33.91 2.67
C GLY A 283 12.27 32.86 3.05
N GLY A 284 12.61 31.56 3.09
CA GLY A 284 11.69 30.48 3.42
C GLY A 284 11.08 30.64 4.82
N ALA A 285 11.89 30.99 5.81
CA ALA A 285 11.43 31.19 7.20
C ALA A 285 10.33 32.27 7.37
N LEU A 286 10.20 33.22 6.43
CA LEU A 286 9.19 34.28 6.47
C LEU A 286 7.78 33.80 6.08
N VAL A 287 7.71 32.78 5.24
CA VAL A 287 6.45 32.27 4.65
C VAL A 287 6.15 30.81 5.04
N LEU A 288 7.13 30.13 5.64
CA LEU A 288 7.06 28.73 6.08
C LEU A 288 7.46 28.64 7.55
N ASP A 289 6.48 28.45 8.42
CA ASP A 289 6.73 28.10 9.82
C ASP A 289 6.93 26.60 9.97
N ARG A 290 8.19 26.20 10.17
CA ARG A 290 8.59 24.79 10.26
C ARG A 290 7.73 24.00 11.25
N SER A 291 7.63 24.45 12.50
CA SER A 291 6.93 23.68 13.56
C SER A 291 5.44 23.56 13.27
N SER A 292 4.78 24.66 12.92
CA SER A 292 3.35 24.67 12.54
C SER A 292 3.08 23.80 11.31
N THR A 293 3.96 23.85 10.31
CA THR A 293 3.83 23.03 9.10
C THR A 293 4.02 21.54 9.38
N LEU A 294 5.03 21.18 10.18
CA LEU A 294 5.26 19.78 10.59
C LEU A 294 4.07 19.21 11.36
N ALA A 295 3.48 19.99 12.26
CA ALA A 295 2.30 19.56 13.01
C ALA A 295 1.05 19.45 12.11
N ARG A 296 0.88 20.37 11.14
CA ARG A 296 -0.19 20.29 10.13
C ARG A 296 -0.04 19.04 9.26
N ALA A 297 1.15 18.76 8.74
CA ALA A 297 1.44 17.54 7.99
C ALA A 297 1.16 16.29 8.83
N ALA A 298 1.52 16.30 10.11
CA ALA A 298 1.22 15.21 11.03
C ALA A 298 -0.29 15.01 11.22
N GLY A 299 -1.07 16.09 11.31
CA GLY A 299 -2.53 16.01 11.36
C GLY A 299 -3.14 15.33 10.13
N ASN A 300 -2.53 15.49 8.96
CA ASN A 300 -3.00 14.89 7.70
C ASN A 300 -2.63 13.42 7.53
N LEU A 301 -1.60 12.94 8.22
CA LEU A 301 -1.08 11.56 8.10
C LEU A 301 -1.37 10.70 9.34
N GLY A 302 -1.58 11.32 10.49
CA GLY A 302 -1.70 10.64 11.78
C GLY A 302 -3.02 9.87 11.98
N TRP A 303 -3.96 9.96 11.04
CA TRP A 303 -5.24 9.22 11.07
C TRP A 303 -5.04 7.70 10.99
N ALA A 304 -3.94 7.23 10.41
CA ALA A 304 -3.63 5.81 10.30
C ALA A 304 -3.05 5.21 11.60
N CYS A 305 -2.75 6.05 12.60
CA CYS A 305 -2.06 5.64 13.82
C CYS A 305 -2.95 5.84 15.06
N GLY A 306 -3.04 4.81 15.89
CA GLY A 306 -3.68 4.86 17.21
C GLY A 306 -4.99 4.07 17.31
N ALA A 307 -5.60 4.10 18.50
CA ALA A 307 -6.73 3.24 18.86
C ALA A 307 -7.97 3.42 17.97
N THR A 308 -8.26 4.65 17.52
CA THR A 308 -9.41 4.90 16.62
C THR A 308 -9.24 4.19 15.27
N ALA A 309 -8.02 4.19 14.72
CA ALA A 309 -7.71 3.48 13.49
C ALA A 309 -7.81 1.97 13.70
N THR A 310 -7.23 1.45 14.79
CA THR A 310 -7.31 0.02 15.16
C THR A 310 -8.77 -0.44 15.29
N ALA A 311 -9.59 0.28 16.06
CA ALA A 311 -11.00 -0.06 16.26
C ALA A 311 -11.81 -0.01 14.95
N ALA A 312 -11.50 0.94 14.05
CA ALA A 312 -12.09 0.98 12.73
C ALA A 312 -11.71 -0.25 11.90
N LEU A 313 -10.44 -0.67 11.90
CA LEU A 313 -9.98 -1.87 11.19
C LEU A 313 -10.58 -3.17 11.74
N GLU A 314 -10.67 -3.31 13.07
CA GLU A 314 -11.29 -4.47 13.74
C GLU A 314 -12.77 -4.61 13.39
N ALA A 315 -13.51 -3.50 13.45
CA ALA A 315 -14.93 -3.46 13.11
C ALA A 315 -15.17 -3.40 11.59
N ASP A 316 -14.13 -3.55 10.78
CA ASP A 316 -14.17 -3.40 9.34
C ASP A 316 -14.83 -2.09 8.90
N ARG A 317 -14.74 -0.98 9.64
CA ARG A 317 -15.31 0.34 9.28
C ARG A 317 -14.30 1.19 8.49
N PRO A 318 -14.75 2.15 7.65
CA PRO A 318 -13.83 3.08 7.00
C PRO A 318 -12.87 3.72 8.01
N LEU A 319 -11.59 3.79 7.65
CA LEU A 319 -10.60 4.51 8.45
C LEU A 319 -11.01 5.99 8.58
N PRO A 320 -10.71 6.64 9.72
CA PRO A 320 -11.08 8.03 9.92
C PRO A 320 -10.43 8.91 8.85
N ALA A 321 -11.23 9.74 8.19
CA ALA A 321 -10.69 10.73 7.28
C ALA A 321 -9.99 11.84 8.08
N PRO A 322 -8.87 12.39 7.59
CA PRO A 322 -8.32 13.61 8.15
C PRO A 322 -9.37 14.72 8.10
N ALA A 323 -9.40 15.57 9.13
CA ALA A 323 -10.29 16.73 9.13
C ALA A 323 -9.98 17.62 7.91
N PRO A 324 -10.99 18.28 7.31
CA PRO A 324 -10.77 19.15 6.17
C PRO A 324 -9.74 20.25 6.52
N PRO A 325 -8.93 20.68 5.54
CA PRO A 325 -7.92 21.71 5.77
C PRO A 325 -8.58 22.98 6.31
N GLN A 326 -8.06 23.48 7.44
CA GLN A 326 -8.52 24.72 8.05
C GLN A 326 -7.43 25.78 7.94
N ARG A 327 -7.79 26.91 7.34
CA ARG A 327 -6.98 28.13 7.35
C ARG A 327 -7.31 28.91 8.61
N ASP A 328 -6.40 28.87 9.57
CA ASP A 328 -6.49 29.61 10.82
C ASP A 328 -5.60 30.87 10.73
N PHE A 329 -5.64 31.69 11.78
CA PHE A 329 -4.81 32.90 11.87
C PHE A 329 -3.30 32.60 11.77
N GLY A 330 -2.88 31.39 12.18
CA GLY A 330 -1.50 30.93 12.04
C GLY A 330 -1.02 30.83 10.58
N CYS A 331 -1.93 30.77 9.59
CA CYS A 331 -1.55 30.74 8.19
C CYS A 331 -1.00 32.07 7.65
N LEU A 332 -1.19 33.23 8.32
CA LEU A 332 -0.66 34.50 7.82
C LEU A 332 0.87 34.55 7.84
N SER A 333 1.49 33.92 8.84
CA SER A 333 2.95 33.76 8.96
C SER A 333 3.47 32.43 8.39
N ASN A 334 2.56 31.57 7.91
CA ASN A 334 2.83 30.23 7.41
C ASN A 334 2.07 29.93 6.10
N VAL A 335 2.01 30.89 5.19
CA VAL A 335 1.21 30.80 3.96
C VAL A 335 1.62 29.59 3.13
N MET A 336 2.94 29.39 2.94
CA MET A 336 3.45 28.25 2.18
C MET A 336 3.21 26.93 2.90
N GLY A 337 3.35 26.88 4.22
CA GLY A 337 3.09 25.67 4.98
C GLY A 337 1.63 25.24 4.90
N CYS A 338 0.69 26.19 5.05
CA CYS A 338 -0.73 25.89 4.90
C CYS A 338 -1.04 25.39 3.48
N LEU A 339 -0.57 26.09 2.44
CA LEU A 339 -0.79 25.68 1.05
C LEU A 339 -0.25 24.27 0.74
N LEU A 340 0.99 23.98 1.14
CA LEU A 340 1.63 22.68 0.90
C LEU A 340 0.85 21.54 1.58
N THR A 341 0.44 21.75 2.83
CA THR A 341 -0.31 20.73 3.58
C THR A 341 -1.75 20.54 3.07
N ASP A 342 -2.37 21.59 2.55
CA ASP A 342 -3.74 21.53 2.01
C ASP A 342 -3.80 20.74 0.69
N ILE A 343 -2.76 20.80 -0.15
CA ILE A 343 -2.69 20.09 -1.44
C ILE A 343 -2.39 18.59 -1.25
N ALA A 344 -1.50 18.24 -0.33
CA ALA A 344 -1.04 16.86 -0.15
C ALA A 344 -2.03 15.98 0.66
N GLY A 345 -2.84 16.59 1.53
CA GLY A 345 -3.75 15.87 2.46
C GLY A 345 -4.80 14.93 1.83
N PRO A 346 -5.49 15.27 0.73
CA PRO A 346 -6.64 14.50 0.24
C PRO A 346 -6.31 13.14 -0.42
N VAL A 347 -5.06 12.89 -0.80
CA VAL A 347 -4.70 11.75 -1.67
C VAL A 347 -4.51 10.45 -0.86
N TYR A 348 -4.00 10.56 0.36
CA TYR A 348 -3.65 9.41 1.20
C TYR A 348 -4.85 8.54 1.64
N PRO A 349 -6.01 9.11 2.00
CA PRO A 349 -7.18 8.31 2.38
C PRO A 349 -7.71 7.41 1.24
N ALA A 350 -7.52 7.79 -0.03
CA ALA A 350 -7.91 6.94 -1.16
C ALA A 350 -7.16 5.60 -1.17
N TYR A 351 -5.90 5.60 -0.71
CA TYR A 351 -5.08 4.40 -0.57
C TYR A 351 -5.46 3.54 0.63
N SER A 352 -6.02 4.16 1.68
CA SER A 352 -6.42 3.47 2.92
C SER A 352 -7.44 2.36 2.70
N SER A 353 -8.37 2.58 1.77
CA SER A 353 -9.41 1.63 1.40
C SER A 353 -8.86 0.31 0.83
N ARG A 354 -7.66 0.32 0.23
CA ARG A 354 -7.08 -0.85 -0.45
C ARG A 354 -6.69 -1.95 0.53
N THR A 355 -6.13 -1.61 1.70
CA THR A 355 -5.80 -2.62 2.73
C THR A 355 -7.05 -3.21 3.36
N GLN A 356 -8.11 -2.40 3.52
CA GLN A 356 -9.41 -2.87 3.99
C GLN A 356 -10.08 -3.80 2.97
N ASP A 357 -9.96 -3.50 1.67
CA ASP A 357 -10.47 -4.36 0.61
C ASP A 357 -9.69 -5.68 0.50
N ALA A 358 -8.38 -5.66 0.77
CA ALA A 358 -7.58 -6.89 0.90
C ALA A 358 -8.08 -7.78 2.05
N ALA A 359 -8.35 -7.20 3.22
CA ALA A 359 -8.91 -7.94 4.36
C ALA A 359 -10.31 -8.49 4.07
N ALA A 360 -11.17 -7.70 3.40
CA ALA A 360 -12.48 -8.18 2.98
C ALA A 360 -12.39 -9.30 1.94
N MET A 361 -11.45 -9.25 1.00
CA MET A 361 -11.24 -10.33 0.04
C MET A 361 -10.88 -11.65 0.73
N LEU A 362 -10.04 -11.63 1.78
CA LEU A 362 -9.73 -12.84 2.55
C LEU A 362 -10.92 -13.36 3.35
N ARG A 363 -11.72 -12.48 3.97
CA ARG A 363 -12.98 -12.91 4.60
C ARG A 363 -13.94 -13.52 3.58
N LEU A 364 -14.02 -12.93 2.38
CA LEU A 364 -14.87 -13.38 1.29
C LEU A 364 -14.42 -14.76 0.74
N LEU A 365 -13.12 -14.97 0.57
CA LEU A 365 -12.53 -16.26 0.22
C LEU A 365 -12.84 -17.33 1.28
N GLY A 366 -12.68 -16.99 2.57
CA GLY A 366 -13.03 -17.90 3.67
C GLY A 366 -14.52 -18.25 3.69
N ALA A 367 -15.39 -17.24 3.50
CA ALA A 367 -16.84 -17.43 3.38
C ALA A 367 -17.23 -18.32 2.19
N GLN A 368 -16.61 -18.09 1.02
CA GLN A 368 -16.81 -18.91 -0.17
C GLN A 368 -16.45 -20.37 0.08
N ARG A 369 -15.27 -20.63 0.65
CA ARG A 369 -14.85 -22.00 0.98
C ARG A 369 -15.83 -22.66 1.94
N TRP A 370 -16.20 -21.97 3.02
CA TRP A 370 -17.16 -22.51 4.00
C TRP A 370 -18.52 -22.80 3.36
N LEU A 371 -19.03 -21.90 2.52
CA LEU A 371 -20.32 -22.01 1.87
C LEU A 371 -20.38 -23.22 0.92
N ARG A 372 -19.31 -23.47 0.18
CA ARG A 372 -19.20 -24.64 -0.71
C ARG A 372 -19.28 -25.97 0.04
N GLN A 373 -18.96 -25.98 1.33
CA GLN A 373 -19.04 -27.16 2.19
C GLN A 373 -20.41 -27.31 2.87
N GLN A 374 -21.33 -26.36 2.68
CA GLN A 374 -22.67 -26.43 3.27
C GLN A 374 -23.63 -27.18 2.36
N PRO A 375 -24.52 -28.02 2.92
CA PRO A 375 -25.67 -28.54 2.19
C PRO A 375 -26.75 -27.47 2.04
N GLY A 376 -27.56 -27.57 0.98
CA GLY A 376 -28.78 -26.77 0.78
C GLY A 376 -28.57 -25.49 -0.02
N ASP A 377 -29.54 -24.57 0.07
CA ASP A 377 -29.51 -23.28 -0.62
C ASP A 377 -28.40 -22.37 -0.04
N PRO A 378 -27.49 -21.83 -0.89
CA PRO A 378 -26.49 -20.86 -0.47
C PRO A 378 -27.05 -19.65 0.30
N VAL A 379 -28.27 -19.20 0.00
CA VAL A 379 -28.92 -18.07 0.70
C VAL A 379 -29.18 -18.39 2.17
N ASP A 380 -29.71 -19.58 2.45
CA ASP A 380 -29.99 -20.04 3.82
C ASP A 380 -28.69 -20.33 4.57
N ALA A 381 -27.70 -20.91 3.89
CA ALA A 381 -26.39 -21.13 4.47
C ALA A 381 -25.70 -19.81 4.85
N LEU A 382 -25.82 -18.74 4.06
CA LEU A 382 -25.25 -17.43 4.39
C LEU A 382 -25.73 -16.88 5.75
N GLN A 383 -26.95 -17.22 6.18
CA GLN A 383 -27.48 -16.79 7.49
C GLN A 383 -26.70 -17.40 8.67
N ARG A 384 -26.02 -18.52 8.44
CA ARG A 384 -25.20 -19.25 9.43
C ARG A 384 -23.70 -19.01 9.24
N LEU A 385 -23.32 -17.98 8.48
CA LEU A 385 -21.92 -17.66 8.22
C LEU A 385 -21.13 -17.52 9.53
N PRO A 386 -19.98 -18.19 9.69
CA PRO A 386 -19.15 -18.07 10.88
C PRO A 386 -18.75 -16.62 11.15
N ALA A 387 -18.77 -16.22 12.43
CA ALA A 387 -18.52 -14.84 12.84
C ALA A 387 -17.19 -14.28 12.35
N GLN A 388 -16.15 -15.12 12.21
CA GLN A 388 -14.83 -14.73 11.70
C GLN A 388 -14.84 -14.27 10.23
N PHE A 389 -15.82 -14.70 9.43
CA PHE A 389 -15.99 -14.28 8.03
C PHE A 389 -17.07 -13.22 7.85
N ALA A 390 -17.82 -12.92 8.91
CA ALA A 390 -18.81 -11.85 8.91
C ALA A 390 -18.15 -10.47 9.04
N SER A 391 -18.84 -9.45 8.54
CA SER A 391 -18.50 -8.04 8.78
C SER A 391 -19.74 -7.30 9.24
N PRO A 392 -19.66 -6.43 10.27
CA PRO A 392 -20.80 -5.67 10.76
C PRO A 392 -21.26 -4.59 9.78
N VAL A 393 -20.47 -4.28 8.75
CA VAL A 393 -20.77 -3.20 7.78
C VAL A 393 -20.68 -3.63 6.31
N ARG A 394 -20.06 -4.77 6.01
CA ARG A 394 -19.97 -5.34 4.66
C ARG A 394 -20.56 -6.76 4.64
N VAL A 395 -21.88 -6.83 4.67
CA VAL A 395 -22.60 -8.12 4.66
C VAL A 395 -22.39 -8.81 3.29
N PRO A 396 -21.86 -10.05 3.27
CA PRO A 396 -21.77 -10.83 2.04
C PRO A 396 -23.14 -11.12 1.44
N ARG A 397 -23.24 -11.04 0.12
CA ARG A 397 -24.46 -11.33 -0.63
C ARG A 397 -24.16 -12.07 -1.92
N LEU A 398 -25.14 -12.79 -2.44
CA LEU A 398 -25.03 -13.37 -3.77
C LEU A 398 -25.12 -12.28 -4.86
N SER A 399 -24.46 -12.50 -5.98
CA SER A 399 -24.71 -11.75 -7.21
C SER A 399 -26.10 -12.04 -7.75
N ALA A 400 -26.60 -11.15 -8.64
CA ALA A 400 -27.95 -11.28 -9.20
C ALA A 400 -28.15 -12.59 -9.99
N ASP A 401 -27.08 -13.12 -10.58
CA ASP A 401 -27.06 -14.41 -11.28
C ASP A 401 -26.84 -15.61 -10.34
N GLY A 402 -26.64 -15.39 -9.03
CA GLY A 402 -26.35 -16.43 -8.05
C GLY A 402 -24.98 -17.10 -8.18
N ARG A 403 -24.12 -16.64 -9.11
CA ARG A 403 -22.85 -17.29 -9.43
C ARG A 403 -21.67 -16.84 -8.58
N HIS A 404 -21.81 -15.73 -7.87
CA HIS A 404 -20.73 -15.13 -7.09
C HIS A 404 -21.20 -14.73 -5.70
N LEU A 405 -20.26 -14.78 -4.76
CA LEU A 405 -20.39 -14.16 -3.45
C LEU A 405 -19.66 -12.82 -3.46
N GLN A 406 -20.29 -11.75 -3.01
CA GLN A 406 -19.76 -10.40 -3.16
C GLN A 406 -20.01 -9.50 -1.95
N VAL A 407 -19.12 -8.52 -1.76
CA VAL A 407 -19.24 -7.44 -0.77
C VAL A 407 -18.91 -6.08 -1.41
N PRO A 408 -19.43 -4.96 -0.87
CA PRO A 408 -19.11 -3.64 -1.39
C PRO A 408 -17.60 -3.37 -1.31
N ARG A 409 -17.04 -2.89 -2.41
CA ARG A 409 -15.68 -2.36 -2.47
C ARG A 409 -15.64 -0.98 -1.82
N ARG A 410 -14.55 -0.66 -1.12
CA ARG A 410 -14.29 0.70 -0.61
C ARG A 410 -13.43 1.52 -1.53
N SER A 411 -12.45 0.89 -2.16
CA SER A 411 -11.53 1.59 -3.04
C SER A 411 -12.25 2.18 -4.24
N PRO A 412 -11.90 3.42 -4.64
CA PRO A 412 -12.45 4.01 -5.84
C PRO A 412 -12.06 3.15 -7.05
N SER A 413 -12.97 3.11 -8.02
CA SER A 413 -12.76 2.41 -9.29
C SER A 413 -11.53 2.96 -10.00
N ARG A 414 -10.65 2.07 -10.50
CA ARG A 414 -9.46 2.45 -11.29
C ARG A 414 -9.79 2.68 -12.76
N SER A 415 -10.90 2.13 -13.24
CA SER A 415 -11.44 2.31 -14.59
C SER A 415 -12.97 2.26 -14.55
N ASN A 416 -13.61 2.65 -15.65
CA ASN A 416 -15.07 2.57 -15.75
C ASN A 416 -15.60 1.13 -15.71
N ASP A 417 -14.75 0.15 -16.06
CA ASP A 417 -15.12 -1.26 -16.15
C ASP A 417 -14.91 -2.02 -14.82
N GLU A 418 -14.30 -1.37 -13.83
CA GLU A 418 -14.00 -2.03 -12.56
C GLU A 418 -15.25 -2.07 -11.67
N SER A 419 -15.71 -3.30 -11.39
CA SER A 419 -16.93 -3.51 -10.60
C SER A 419 -16.85 -2.88 -9.20
N PRO A 420 -17.94 -2.25 -8.70
CA PRO A 420 -18.04 -1.71 -7.34
C PRO A 420 -18.11 -2.83 -6.27
N TRP A 421 -18.03 -4.09 -6.68
CA TRP A 421 -18.04 -5.26 -5.82
C TRP A 421 -16.66 -5.92 -5.78
N LEU A 422 -16.25 -6.34 -4.58
CA LEU A 422 -15.32 -7.45 -4.42
C LEU A 422 -16.14 -8.73 -4.56
N SER A 423 -15.66 -9.68 -5.35
CA SER A 423 -16.46 -10.84 -5.77
C SER A 423 -15.59 -12.08 -5.90
N VAL A 424 -16.09 -13.22 -5.45
CA VAL A 424 -15.49 -14.54 -5.63
C VAL A 424 -16.50 -15.49 -6.26
N PRO A 425 -16.09 -16.40 -7.15
CA PRO A 425 -17.02 -17.33 -7.78
C PRO A 425 -17.57 -18.35 -6.77
N LEU A 426 -18.78 -18.84 -6.98
CA LEU A 426 -19.33 -19.99 -6.23
C LEU A 426 -19.39 -21.27 -7.06
N GLN A 427 -19.23 -21.13 -8.37
CA GLN A 427 -19.27 -22.21 -9.35
C GLN A 427 -18.18 -21.96 -10.38
N ALA A 428 -17.65 -23.03 -10.97
CA ALA A 428 -16.72 -22.92 -12.09
C ALA A 428 -17.38 -22.15 -13.26
N GLU A 429 -16.63 -21.26 -13.90
CA GLU A 429 -17.10 -20.64 -15.14
C GLU A 429 -17.08 -21.68 -16.27
N PRO A 430 -18.14 -21.80 -17.09
CA PRO A 430 -18.10 -22.65 -18.26
C PRO A 430 -17.05 -22.11 -19.23
N ALA A 431 -16.22 -22.99 -19.78
CA ALA A 431 -15.09 -22.65 -20.66
C ALA A 431 -15.48 -21.82 -21.91
N SER A 432 -16.77 -21.72 -22.24
CA SER A 432 -17.29 -21.09 -23.45
C SER A 432 -17.66 -19.60 -23.32
N THR A 433 -17.67 -18.99 -22.12
CA THR A 433 -18.03 -17.56 -21.98
C THR A 433 -16.84 -16.59 -22.11
N ALA A 434 -15.62 -17.10 -22.27
CA ALA A 434 -14.41 -16.29 -22.41
C ALA A 434 -14.29 -15.54 -23.75
N LEU A 435 -15.14 -15.84 -24.74
CA LEU A 435 -15.13 -15.22 -26.07
C LEU A 435 -16.05 -13.98 -26.20
N ALA A 436 -16.72 -13.55 -25.13
CA ALA A 436 -17.80 -12.55 -25.23
C ALA A 436 -17.62 -11.29 -24.36
N ARG A 437 -16.40 -11.03 -23.84
CA ARG A 437 -16.09 -9.77 -23.16
C ARG A 437 -14.82 -9.16 -23.76
N ASP A 438 -14.98 -8.65 -24.98
CA ASP A 438 -14.17 -7.58 -25.54
C ASP A 438 -14.85 -6.23 -25.28
#